data_AF-A0A2V6WRH5-F1
#
_entry.id   AF-A0A2V6WRH5-F1
#
_cell.length_a   1.000
_cell.length_b   1.000
_cell.length_c   1.000
_cell.angle_alpha   90.00
_cell.angle_beta   90.00
_cell.angle_gamma   90.00
#
_symmetry.space_group_name_H-M   'P 1'
#
loop_
_entity.id
_entity.type
_entity.pdbx_description
1 polymer ?
#
loop_
_entity_poly.entity_id
_entity_poly.type
_entity_poly.pdbx_seq_one_letter_code
_entity_poly.pdbx_strand_id
1 'polypeptide(L)'
;MDGRLSVVGGALSEGGNVYAWCLDVLRLPPEHELEGRLRRATERDHGLAVLPFLAGERSPGWRGRARAAVAGLSLTTTPIEILQAA
;
A
#
# COMPACT_ATOMS: atom_id res chain seq x y z
N MET A 1 -11.25 -14.62 -14.70
CA MET A 1 -10.14 -13.67 -14.97
C MET A 1 -9.53 -13.38 -13.62
N ASP A 2 -8.44 -14.07 -13.29
CA ASP A 2 -7.78 -13.97 -12.00
C ASP A 2 -7.07 -12.62 -11.89
N GLY A 3 -7.68 -11.70 -11.14
CA GLY A 3 -7.12 -10.38 -10.81
C GLY A 3 -6.01 -10.49 -9.78
N ARG A 4 -4.98 -11.31 -10.04
CA ARG A 4 -3.75 -11.33 -9.26
C ARG A 4 -3.12 -9.95 -9.37
N LEU A 5 -3.38 -9.12 -8.36
CA LEU A 5 -2.81 -7.80 -8.17
C LEU A 5 -1.30 -7.91 -8.36
N SER A 6 -0.85 -7.30 -9.44
CA SER A 6 0.55 -7.28 -9.81
C SER A 6 1.25 -6.34 -8.83
N VAL A 7 1.97 -6.92 -7.87
CA VAL A 7 3.00 -6.18 -7.12
C VAL A 7 4.15 -5.95 -8.10
N VAL A 8 3.98 -4.93 -8.95
CA VAL A 8 5.06 -4.46 -9.81
C VAL A 8 6.03 -3.70 -8.91
N GLY A 9 7.04 -4.43 -8.45
CA GLY A 9 8.28 -3.89 -7.87
C GLY A 9 9.07 -3.06 -8.88
N GLY A 10 8.45 -2.00 -9.40
CA GLY A 10 8.99 -1.09 -10.39
C GLY A 10 9.59 0.17 -9.76
N ALA A 11 10.34 0.00 -8.67
CA ALA A 11 11.41 0.88 -8.17
C ALA A 11 11.61 0.55 -6.69
N LEU A 12 12.66 -0.19 -6.38
CA LEU A 12 13.10 -0.45 -4.99
C LEU A 12 13.25 0.85 -4.17
N SER A 13 13.35 2.02 -4.79
CA SER A 13 13.38 3.32 -4.13
C SER A 13 12.02 3.90 -3.72
N GLU A 14 10.94 3.67 -4.49
CA GLU A 14 9.60 4.18 -4.10
C GLU A 14 8.93 3.22 -3.12
N GLY A 15 9.05 1.90 -3.33
CA GLY A 15 8.41 0.91 -2.45
C GLY A 15 8.90 1.00 -1.00
N GLY A 16 10.21 1.17 -0.79
CA GLY A 16 10.77 1.36 0.56
C GLY A 16 10.30 2.65 1.23
N ASN A 17 10.18 3.74 0.47
CA ASN A 17 9.67 5.02 0.97
C ASN A 17 8.17 4.95 1.30
N VAL A 18 7.36 4.29 0.48
CA VAL A 18 5.93 4.08 0.74
C VAL A 18 5.73 3.23 1.98
N TYR A 19 6.46 2.11 2.11
CA TYR A 19 6.36 1.24 3.27
C TYR A 19 6.73 1.98 4.58
N ALA A 20 7.87 2.66 4.60
CA ALA A 20 8.30 3.44 5.78
C ALA A 20 7.32 4.57 6.11
N TRP A 21 6.81 5.27 5.09
CA TRP A 21 5.78 6.30 5.28
C TRP A 21 4.49 5.73 5.86
N CYS A 22 4.05 4.56 5.40
CA CYS A 22 2.89 3.88 5.95
C CYS A 22 3.08 3.48 7.40
N LEU A 23 4.27 2.98 7.79
CA LEU A 23 4.54 2.64 9.19
C LEU A 23 4.33 3.84 10.11
N ASP A 24 4.83 5.01 9.72
CA ASP A 24 4.72 6.24 10.48
C ASP A 24 3.29 6.82 10.46
N VAL A 25 2.74 7.09 9.27
CA VAL A 25 1.46 7.80 9.12
C VAL A 25 0.27 6.97 9.58
N LEU A 26 0.30 5.66 9.34
CA LEU A 26 -0.76 4.75 9.78
C LEU A 26 -0.53 4.26 11.22
N ARG A 27 0.57 4.68 11.87
CA ARG A 27 0.95 4.31 13.25
C ARG A 27 0.95 2.80 13.45
N LEU A 28 1.55 2.09 12.51
CA LEU A 28 1.64 0.63 12.56
C LEU A 28 2.64 0.19 13.64
N PRO A 29 2.48 -1.03 14.18
CA PRO A 29 3.45 -1.56 15.12
C PRO A 29 4.83 -1.73 14.45
N PRO A 30 5.89 -1.90 15.25
CA PRO A 30 7.23 -2.18 14.72
C PRO A 30 7.23 -3.45 13.85
N GLU A 31 8.17 -3.47 12.89
CA GLU A 31 8.23 -4.46 11.80
C GLU A 31 8.18 -5.92 12.27
N HIS A 32 8.83 -6.23 13.40
CA HIS A 32 8.86 -7.58 13.97
C HIS A 32 7.47 -8.12 14.39
N GLU A 33 6.49 -7.25 14.63
CA GLU A 33 5.11 -7.64 14.92
C GLU A 33 4.23 -7.67 13.66
N LEU A 34 4.71 -7.10 12.56
CA LEU A 34 3.91 -6.79 11.38
C LEU A 34 3.77 -7.99 10.45
N GLU A 35 4.83 -8.79 10.28
CA GLU A 35 4.86 -9.94 9.36
C GLU A 35 3.69 -10.90 9.61
N GLY A 36 3.49 -11.32 10.88
CA GLY A 36 2.40 -12.23 11.24
C GLY A 36 1.02 -11.61 11.07
N ARG A 37 0.89 -10.28 11.20
CA ARG A 37 -0.37 -9.57 11.01
C ARG A 37 -0.67 -9.39 9.52
N LEU A 38 0.32 -9.07 8.70
CA LEU A 38 0.21 -8.95 7.24
C LEU A 38 -0.23 -10.28 6.64
N ARG A 39 0.37 -11.40 7.06
CA ARG A 39 -0.03 -12.74 6.60
C ARG A 39 -1.51 -13.04 6.83
N ARG A 40 -2.04 -12.67 8.00
CA ARG A 40 -3.47 -12.81 8.33
C ARG A 40 -4.36 -11.85 7.54
N ALA A 41 -3.85 -10.68 7.17
CA ALA A 41 -4.56 -9.71 6.36
C ALA A 41 -4.61 -10.16 4.89
N THR A 42 -3.54 -10.78 4.36
CA THR A 42 -3.49 -11.39 3.01
C THR A 42 -4.58 -12.43 2.77
N GLU A 43 -5.03 -13.12 3.82
CA GLU A 43 -6.12 -14.10 3.74
C GLU A 43 -7.52 -13.46 3.62
N ARG A 44 -7.63 -12.13 3.83
CA ARG A 44 -8.86 -11.36 3.69
C ARG A 44 -8.85 -10.52 2.42
N ASP A 45 -9.98 -10.54 1.70
CA ASP A 45 -10.27 -9.55 0.68
C ASP A 45 -10.94 -8.34 1.33
N HIS A 46 -10.19 -7.24 1.43
CA HIS A 46 -10.64 -5.97 2.02
C HIS A 46 -11.19 -5.00 0.96
N GLY A 47 -11.14 -5.33 -0.34
CA GLY A 47 -11.68 -4.50 -1.41
C GLY A 47 -11.03 -3.12 -1.60
N LEU A 48 -9.85 -2.90 -1.01
CA LEU A 48 -9.14 -1.61 -1.11
C LEU A 48 -8.27 -1.57 -2.35
N ALA A 49 -8.17 -0.39 -2.95
CA ALA A 49 -7.21 -0.10 -4.01
C ALA A 49 -6.37 1.12 -3.63
N VAL A 50 -5.06 1.02 -3.81
CA VAL A 50 -4.11 2.11 -3.53
C VAL A 50 -3.38 2.51 -4.80
N LEU A 51 -3.28 3.83 -5.01
CA LEU A 51 -2.33 4.42 -5.95
C LEU A 51 -1.12 4.89 -5.14
N PRO A 52 0.11 4.37 -5.38
CA PRO A 52 1.25 4.61 -4.49
C PRO A 52 2.03 5.89 -4.80
N PHE A 53 1.44 6.85 -5.52
CA PHE A 53 2.12 8.04 -6.05
C PHE A 53 2.40 9.13 -4.99
N LEU A 54 2.87 8.75 -3.79
CA LEU A 54 3.17 9.69 -2.69
C LEU A 54 4.13 10.81 -3.15
N ALA A 55 5.16 10.45 -3.92
CA ALA A 55 6.14 11.38 -4.47
C ALA A 55 5.85 11.83 -5.92
N GLY A 56 4.67 11.50 -6.47
CA GLY A 56 4.38 11.62 -7.90
C GLY A 56 4.64 10.33 -8.67
N GLU A 57 4.21 10.32 -9.93
CA GLU A 57 4.38 9.19 -10.83
C GLU A 57 5.58 9.45 -11.75
N ARG A 58 6.50 8.49 -11.80
CA ARG A 58 7.60 8.47 -12.79
C ARG A 58 7.14 7.70 -14.03
N SER A 59 8.03 7.05 -14.77
CA SER A 59 7.63 6.17 -15.88
C SER A 59 6.57 5.15 -15.40
N PRO A 60 5.52 4.84 -16.19
CA PRO A 60 5.30 5.24 -17.59
C PRO A 60 4.54 6.57 -17.77
N GLY A 61 3.79 7.04 -16.77
CA GLY A 61 2.92 8.21 -16.91
C GLY A 61 3.61 9.57 -16.83
N TRP A 62 4.78 9.64 -16.18
CA TRP A 62 5.57 10.87 -15.94
C TRP A 62 4.75 12.03 -15.35
N ARG A 63 3.84 11.72 -14.43
CA ARG A 63 2.96 12.69 -13.77
C ARG A 63 3.54 13.09 -12.42
N GLY A 64 4.48 14.03 -12.40
CA GLY A 64 5.12 14.51 -11.16
C GLY A 64 4.16 15.16 -10.13
N ARG A 65 2.97 15.58 -10.57
CA ARG A 65 1.91 16.10 -9.70
C ARG A 65 0.89 15.05 -9.27
N ALA A 66 1.03 13.79 -9.72
CA ALA A 66 0.21 12.70 -9.21
C ALA A 66 0.39 12.58 -7.69
N ARG A 67 -0.67 12.17 -7.02
CA ARG A 67 -0.67 11.94 -5.58
C ARG A 67 -1.32 10.61 -5.29
N ALA A 68 -0.90 10.01 -4.19
CA ALA A 68 -1.48 8.77 -3.73
C ALA A 68 -2.98 8.90 -3.47
N ALA A 69 -3.69 7.80 -3.61
CA ALA A 69 -5.11 7.70 -3.30
C ALA A 69 -5.40 6.33 -2.69
N VAL A 70 -6.34 6.30 -1.75
CA VAL A 70 -6.90 5.06 -1.20
C VAL A 70 -8.39 5.07 -1.50
N ALA A 71 -8.88 4.03 -2.17
CA ALA A 71 -10.28 3.87 -2.52
C ALA A 71 -10.88 2.65 -1.80
N GLY A 72 -12.19 2.73 -1.52
CA GLY A 72 -12.92 1.64 -0.85
C GLY A 72 -12.89 1.67 0.68
N LEU A 73 -12.47 2.78 1.29
CA LEU A 73 -12.46 2.93 2.74
C LEU A 73 -13.85 2.77 3.35
N SER A 74 -13.91 2.09 4.49
CA SER A 74 -15.10 1.96 5.33
C SER A 74 -14.72 2.13 6.80
N LEU A 75 -15.70 2.19 7.69
CA LEU A 75 -15.44 2.28 9.14
C LEU A 75 -14.75 1.04 9.72
N THR A 76 -14.75 -0.09 9.01
CA THR A 76 -14.06 -1.31 9.44
C THR A 76 -12.64 -1.41 8.89
N THR A 77 -12.23 -0.50 8.00
CA THR A 77 -10.89 -0.52 7.42
C THR A 77 -9.83 -0.31 8.49
N THR A 78 -8.84 -1.19 8.51
CA THR A 78 -7.72 -1.15 9.42
C THR A 78 -6.47 -0.58 8.75
N PRO A 79 -5.54 0.01 9.53
CA PRO A 79 -4.24 0.45 9.04
C PRO A 79 -3.47 -0.62 8.25
N ILE A 80 -3.56 -1.89 8.67
CA ILE A 80 -2.80 -2.97 8.05
C ILE A 80 -3.40 -3.41 6.70
N GLU A 81 -4.70 -3.26 6.51
CA GLU A 81 -5.34 -3.48 5.20
C GLU A 81 -4.94 -2.40 4.21
N ILE A 82 -4.78 -1.14 4.66
CA ILE A 82 -4.26 -0.06 3.81
C ILE A 82 -2.82 -0.37 3.41
N LEU A 83 -1.98 -0.81 4.35
CA LEU A 83 -0.60 -1.22 4.04
C LEU A 83 -0.55 -2.42 3.08
N GLN A 84 -1.39 -3.43 3.29
CA GLN A 84 -1.46 -4.60 2.40
C GLN A 84 -1.84 -4.23 0.97
N ALA A 85 -2.69 -3.20 0.80
CA ALA A 85 -3.15 -2.74 -0.49
C ALA A 85 -2.17 -1.82 -1.24
N ALA A 86 -1.18 -1.27 -0.52
CA ALA A 86 -0.20 -0.29 -1.01
C ALA A 86 1.02 -0.96 -1.67
#